data_AF-A0A918A1P5-F1
#
_entry.id   AF-A0A918A1P5-F1
#
_cell.length_a   1.000
_cell.length_b   1.000
_cell.length_c   1.000
_cell.angle_alpha   90.00
_cell.angle_beta   90.00
_cell.angle_gamma   90.00
#
_symmetry.space_group_name_H-M   'P 1'
#
loop_
_entity.id
_entity.type
_entity.pdbx_description
1 polymer ?
#
loop_
_entity_poly.entity_id
_entity_poly.type
_entity_poly.pdbx_seq_one_letter_code
_entity_poly.pdbx_strand_id
1 'polypeptide(L)'
;MVTVVPCDVPHSAEFATTYILPEGPYPAADMTRLMENGCLPRLRIKESKAGKVSLWAFGPTADDWPRHRTVYCMAMPSDGRPTTGRVVK
;
A
#
# COMPACT_ATOMS: atom_id res chain seq x y z
N MET A 1 2.95 11.32 10.54
CA MET A 1 4.06 11.83 9.70
C MET A 1 4.89 10.63 9.26
N VAL A 2 5.30 10.57 7.99
CA VAL A 2 6.15 9.51 7.44
C VAL A 2 7.38 10.15 6.81
N THR A 3 8.52 9.48 6.90
CA THR A 3 9.79 9.93 6.28
C THR A 3 10.04 9.09 5.04
N VAL A 4 10.18 9.74 3.89
CA VAL A 4 10.57 9.08 2.64
C VAL A 4 12.08 8.93 2.64
N VAL A 5 12.55 7.72 2.35
CA VAL A 5 13.98 7.39 2.31
C VAL A 5 14.32 6.65 1.00
N PRO A 6 15.57 6.72 0.54
CA PRO A 6 16.04 5.89 -0.57
C PRO A 6 15.84 4.37 -0.34
N CYS A 7 15.56 3.60 -1.38
CA CYS A 7 15.31 2.15 -1.23
C CYS A 7 16.55 1.36 -0.77
N ASP A 8 17.75 1.89 -0.98
CA ASP A 8 19.03 1.28 -0.57
C ASP A 8 19.38 1.54 0.90
N VAL A 9 18.55 2.28 1.64
CA VAL A 9 18.62 2.36 3.10
C VAL A 9 17.49 1.54 3.75
N PRO A 10 17.63 1.14 5.03
CA PRO A 10 16.60 0.41 5.75
C PRO A 10 15.25 1.15 5.77
N HIS A 11 14.18 0.45 5.39
CA HIS A 11 12.82 1.01 5.38
C HIS A 11 11.76 -0.03 5.75
N SER A 12 10.67 0.43 6.36
CA SER A 12 9.58 -0.41 6.86
C SER A 12 8.52 -0.76 5.80
N ALA A 13 8.48 -0.01 4.71
CA ALA A 13 7.54 -0.22 3.62
C ALA A 13 8.06 0.45 2.34
N GLU A 14 7.73 -0.13 1.18
CA GLU A 14 7.99 0.47 -0.12
C GLU A 14 6.67 0.87 -0.77
N PHE A 15 6.56 2.14 -1.15
CA PHE A 15 5.42 2.65 -1.91
C PHE A 15 5.49 2.16 -3.35
N ALA A 16 4.40 1.56 -3.84
CA ALA A 16 4.30 1.13 -5.23
C ALA A 16 3.48 2.10 -6.07
N THR A 17 2.26 2.40 -5.63
CA THR A 17 1.32 3.24 -6.38
C THR A 17 0.15 3.70 -5.51
N THR A 18 -0.70 4.53 -6.09
CA THR A 18 -1.99 4.93 -5.51
C THR A 18 -3.16 4.37 -6.32
N TYR A 19 -4.29 4.16 -5.65
CA TYR A 19 -5.59 3.90 -6.27
C TYR A 19 -6.62 4.90 -5.73
N ILE A 20 -7.48 5.44 -6.60
CA ILE A 20 -8.55 6.34 -6.17
C ILE A 20 -9.85 5.54 -6.04
N LEU A 21 -10.44 5.53 -4.85
CA LEU A 21 -11.71 4.88 -4.60
C LEU A 21 -12.83 5.54 -5.41
N PRO A 22 -13.84 4.78 -5.87
CA PRO A 22 -15.00 5.31 -6.57
C PRO A 22 -15.72 6.41 -5.75
N GLU A 23 -16.46 7.27 -6.46
CA GLU A 23 -17.32 8.27 -5.82
C GLU A 23 -18.53 7.62 -5.14
N GLY A 24 -19.08 8.31 -4.13
CA GLY A 24 -20.28 7.88 -3.42
C GLY A 24 -20.19 8.04 -1.91
N PRO A 25 -21.12 7.42 -1.15
CA PRO A 25 -21.04 7.33 0.31
C PRO A 25 -19.79 6.56 0.77
N TYR A 26 -19.38 6.77 2.02
CA TYR A 26 -18.24 6.05 2.59
C TYR A 26 -18.50 4.53 2.59
N PRO A 27 -17.69 3.71 1.89
CA PRO A 27 -18.00 2.30 1.66
C PRO A 27 -17.51 1.42 2.81
N ALA A 28 -17.98 1.65 4.05
CA ALA A 28 -17.45 1.00 5.26
C ALA A 28 -17.36 -0.53 5.15
N ALA A 29 -18.43 -1.18 4.68
CA ALA A 29 -18.50 -2.65 4.55
C ALA A 29 -17.61 -3.20 3.43
N ASP A 30 -17.33 -2.39 2.40
CA ASP A 30 -16.61 -2.79 1.20
C ASP A 30 -15.16 -2.27 1.13
N MET A 31 -14.75 -1.45 2.10
CA MET A 31 -13.49 -0.70 2.05
C MET A 31 -12.29 -1.62 1.81
N THR A 32 -12.14 -2.69 2.60
CA THR A 32 -11.05 -3.66 2.45
C THR A 32 -11.01 -4.27 1.05
N ARG A 33 -12.17 -4.74 0.57
CA ARG A 33 -12.29 -5.36 -0.76
C ARG A 33 -11.95 -4.37 -1.88
N LEU A 34 -12.40 -3.12 -1.77
CA LEU A 34 -12.11 -2.08 -2.75
C LEU A 34 -10.62 -1.71 -2.77
N MET A 35 -10.00 -1.61 -1.60
CA MET A 35 -8.56 -1.37 -1.48
C MET A 35 -7.73 -2.50 -2.07
N GLU A 36 -8.06 -3.75 -1.74
CA GLU A 36 -7.40 -4.95 -2.28
C GLU A 36 -7.53 -5.02 -3.80
N ASN A 37 -8.74 -4.90 -4.34
CA ASN A 37 -8.98 -4.93 -5.79
C ASN A 37 -8.29 -3.76 -6.51
N GLY A 38 -8.15 -2.61 -5.85
CA GLY A 38 -7.39 -1.47 -6.35
C GLY A 38 -5.89 -1.73 -6.36
N CYS A 39 -5.33 -2.30 -5.29
CA CYS A 39 -3.89 -2.42 -5.09
C CYS A 39 -3.27 -3.72 -5.66
N LEU A 40 -3.89 -4.89 -5.43
CA LEU A 40 -3.36 -6.20 -5.83
C LEU A 40 -2.92 -6.25 -7.29
N PRO A 41 -3.73 -5.80 -8.28
CA PRO A 41 -3.34 -5.90 -9.68
C PRO A 41 -2.20 -4.97 -10.07
N ARG A 42 -1.90 -3.94 -9.26
CA ARG A 42 -0.92 -2.89 -9.55
C ARG A 42 0.41 -3.11 -8.83
N LEU A 43 0.45 -3.96 -7.81
CA LEU A 43 1.66 -4.29 -7.09
C LEU A 43 2.46 -5.37 -7.84
N ARG A 44 3.65 -5.01 -8.29
CA ARG A 44 4.58 -5.90 -9.00
C ARG A 44 5.78 -6.17 -8.11
N ILE A 45 5.73 -7.24 -7.31
CA ILE A 45 6.83 -7.61 -6.43
C ILE A 45 7.94 -8.30 -7.24
N LYS A 46 9.20 -7.97 -6.96
CA LYS A 46 10.36 -8.70 -7.50
C LYS A 46 10.31 -10.15 -7.04
N GLU A 47 10.59 -11.07 -7.95
CA GLU A 47 10.55 -12.51 -7.66
C GLU A 47 11.50 -12.90 -6.51
N SER A 48 12.68 -12.29 -6.44
CA SER A 48 13.66 -12.47 -5.34
C SER A 48 13.16 -12.02 -3.95
N LYS A 49 12.04 -11.28 -3.91
CA LYS A 49 11.39 -10.77 -2.71
C LYS A 49 10.03 -11.44 -2.46
N ALA A 50 9.58 -12.35 -3.34
CA ALA A 50 8.34 -13.11 -3.15
C ALA A 50 8.38 -13.89 -1.82
N GLY A 51 7.27 -13.86 -1.07
CA GLY A 51 7.14 -14.49 0.24
C GLY A 51 7.89 -13.79 1.40
N LYS A 52 8.69 -12.75 1.11
CA LYS A 52 9.37 -11.93 2.14
C LYS A 52 8.64 -10.63 2.43
N VAL A 53 7.70 -10.26 1.56
CA VAL A 53 6.91 -9.05 1.69
C VAL A 53 5.43 -9.37 1.50
N SER A 54 4.61 -8.67 2.27
CA SER A 54 3.16 -8.69 2.20
C SER A 54 2.66 -7.43 1.52
N LEU A 55 1.51 -7.55 0.88
CA LEU A 55 0.81 -6.45 0.23
C LEU A 55 -0.09 -5.74 1.24
N TRP A 56 0.03 -4.42 1.31
CA TRP A 56 -0.78 -3.59 2.20
C TRP A 56 -1.41 -2.45 1.42
N ALA A 57 -2.60 -2.04 1.85
CA ALA A 57 -3.32 -0.92 1.31
C ALA A 57 -3.80 -0.03 2.46
N PHE A 58 -3.46 1.26 2.39
CA PHE A 58 -3.88 2.26 3.36
C PHE A 58 -4.86 3.22 2.70
N GLY A 59 -6.13 3.16 3.10
CA GLY A 59 -7.20 3.99 2.59
C GLY A 59 -7.61 5.12 3.55
N PRO A 60 -8.50 6.01 3.09
CA PRO A 60 -9.09 7.06 3.92
C PRO A 60 -10.02 6.46 4.97
N THR A 61 -10.18 7.17 6.09
CA THR A 61 -11.20 6.85 7.10
C THR A 61 -12.52 7.54 6.77
N ALA A 62 -13.56 7.30 7.57
CA ALA A 62 -14.85 7.99 7.44
C ALA A 62 -14.70 9.51 7.60
N ASP A 63 -13.82 9.96 8.48
CA ASP A 63 -13.60 11.39 8.78
C ASP A 63 -12.93 12.14 7.61
N ASP A 64 -12.17 11.41 6.78
CA ASP A 64 -11.51 11.96 5.60
C ASP A 64 -12.44 12.04 4.38
N TRP A 65 -13.63 11.43 4.47
CA TRP A 65 -14.54 11.25 3.34
C TRP A 65 -15.50 12.44 3.16
N PRO A 66 -15.83 12.86 1.91
CA PRO A 66 -15.31 12.39 0.63
C PRO A 66 -14.07 13.15 0.15
N ARG A 67 -13.48 14.02 1.00
CA ARG A 67 -12.37 14.91 0.62
C ARG A 67 -11.15 14.12 0.14
N HIS A 68 -10.87 13.00 0.78
CA HIS A 68 -9.78 12.10 0.39
C HIS A 68 -10.34 10.72 0.05
N ARG A 69 -9.96 10.24 -1.14
CA ARG A 69 -10.33 8.91 -1.68
C ARG A 69 -9.11 8.07 -2.08
N THR A 70 -7.92 8.52 -1.70
CA THR A 70 -6.67 7.90 -2.15
C THR A 70 -6.32 6.73 -1.26
N VAL A 71 -6.07 5.59 -1.87
CA VAL A 71 -5.51 4.39 -1.26
C VAL A 71 -4.04 4.30 -1.66
N TYR A 72 -3.16 4.11 -0.68
CA TYR A 72 -1.73 3.92 -0.88
C TYR A 72 -1.40 2.43 -0.86
N CYS A 73 -0.88 1.94 -1.98
CA CYS A 73 -0.53 0.53 -2.16
C CYS A 73 0.95 0.33 -1.83
N MET A 74 1.24 -0.48 -0.81
CA MET A 74 2.56 -0.64 -0.22
C MET A 74 2.99 -2.11 -0.20
N ALA A 75 4.29 -2.36 -0.36
CA ALA A 75 4.91 -3.64 -0.01
C ALA A 75 5.57 -3.49 1.36
N MET A 76 5.25 -4.36 2.32
CA MET A 76 5.83 -4.34 3.67
C MET A 76 6.53 -5.66 3.98
N PRO A 77 7.67 -5.67 4.69
CA PRO A 77 8.32 -6.90 5.12
C PRO A 77 7.39 -7.77 5.97
N SER A 78 7.26 -9.04 5.63
CA SER A 78 6.32 -9.95 6.30
C SER A 78 6.75 -10.33 7.72
N ASP A 79 8.04 -10.19 8.03
CA ASP A 79 8.61 -10.46 9.35
C ASP A 79 8.68 -9.21 10.26
N GLY A 80 8.15 -8.08 9.78
CA GLY A 80 8.14 -6.80 10.50
C GLY A 80 9.51 -6.12 10.63
N ARG A 81 10.60 -6.72 10.13
CA ARG A 81 11.94 -6.11 10.17
C ARG A 81 12.14 -5.20 8.96
N PRO A 82 12.87 -4.07 9.09
CA PRO A 82 13.18 -3.23 7.94
C PRO A 82 13.83 -4.01 6.81
N THR A 83 13.46 -3.68 5.57
CA THR A 83 14.12 -4.24 4.39
C THR A 83 15.06 -3.22 3.76
N THR A 84 15.94 -3.70 2.89
CA THR A 84 16.89 -2.90 2.13
C THR A 84 16.93 -3.38 0.70
N GLY A 85 17.13 -2.43 -0.21
CA GLY A 85 17.02 -2.60 -1.65
C GLY A 85 15.57 -2.62 -2.12
N ARG A 86 15.38 -2.20 -3.37
CA ARG A 86 14.05 -2.10 -3.98
C ARG A 86 13.32 -3.46 -4.01
N VAL A 87 12.07 -3.47 -3.59
CA VAL A 87 11.15 -4.62 -3.49
C VAL A 87 10.19 -4.70 -4.68
N VAL A 88 9.67 -3.56 -5.11
CA VAL A 88 8.74 -3.44 -6.24
C VAL A 88 9.55 -3.42 -7.55
N LYS A 89 8.97 -3.89 -8.65
CA LYS A 89 9.59 -3.90 -9.99
C LYS A 89 9.58 -2.50 -10.60
#